data_AF-A0A962GLW4-F1
#
_entry.id   AF-A0A962GLW4-F1
#
_cell.length_a   1.000
_cell.length_b   1.000
_cell.length_c   1.000
_cell.angle_alpha   90.00
_cell.angle_beta   90.00
_cell.angle_gamma   90.00
#
_symmetry.space_group_name_H-M   'P 1'
#
loop_
_entity.id
_entity.type
_entity.pdbx_description
1 polymer ?
#
loop_
_entity_poly.entity_id
_entity_poly.type
_entity_poly.pdbx_seq_one_letter_code
_entity_poly.pdbx_strand_id
1 'polypeptide(L)'
;MSPLNKKLLRNIHELKVQLLAIVLVMAAGISFFIILFGVIDSLHLTKSTYYERYQFANVFASLKRAPNSVRYRIESIEGVSAIETRVVFGVTLQMPNMNEPASGKIISYDENQLLNNLYLHAGRWLFPKEEEAV
;
A
#
# COMPACT_ATOMS: atom_id res chain seq x y z
N MET A 1 -1.69 0.29 -58.31
CA MET A 1 -1.85 -0.63 -57.16
C MET A 1 -1.96 -2.05 -57.66
N SER A 2 -1.21 -2.99 -57.08
CA SER A 2 -1.25 -4.41 -57.49
C SER A 2 -2.69 -4.95 -57.50
N PRO A 3 -3.12 -5.69 -58.53
CA PRO A 3 -4.50 -6.23 -58.63
C PRO A 3 -4.88 -7.11 -57.42
N LEU A 4 -3.89 -7.74 -56.77
CA LEU A 4 -4.09 -8.47 -55.52
C LEU A 4 -4.60 -7.59 -54.38
N ASN A 5 -4.06 -6.39 -54.20
CA ASN A 5 -4.50 -5.47 -53.13
C ASN A 5 -5.93 -4.97 -53.35
N LYS A 6 -6.34 -4.79 -54.61
CA LYS A 6 -7.71 -4.38 -54.96
C LYS A 6 -8.73 -5.49 -54.65
N LYS A 7 -8.36 -6.76 -54.88
CA LYS A 7 -9.18 -7.91 -54.50
C LYS A 7 -9.24 -8.11 -52.99
N LEU A 8 -8.11 -7.89 -52.29
CA LEU A 8 -8.01 -7.99 -50.84
C LEU A 8 -8.92 -6.96 -50.14
N LEU A 9 -8.92 -5.70 -50.61
CA LEU A 9 -9.80 -4.64 -50.09
C LEU A 9 -11.28 -4.96 -50.29
N ARG A 10 -11.68 -5.51 -51.45
CA ARG A 10 -13.06 -5.94 -51.70
C ARG A 10 -13.47 -7.08 -50.75
N ASN A 11 -12.59 -8.06 -50.54
CA ASN A 11 -12.85 -9.16 -49.61
C ASN A 11 -12.97 -8.68 -48.15
N ILE A 12 -12.15 -7.71 -47.72
CA ILE A 12 -12.32 -7.06 -46.41
C ILE A 12 -13.68 -6.37 -46.32
N HIS A 13 -14.13 -5.75 -47.42
CA HIS A 13 -15.42 -5.07 -47.50
C HIS A 13 -16.62 -6.04 -47.45
N GLU A 14 -16.45 -7.27 -47.94
CA GLU A 14 -17.46 -8.34 -47.84
C GLU A 14 -17.47 -8.97 -46.44
N LEU A 15 -16.32 -9.10 -45.78
CA LEU A 15 -16.15 -9.73 -44.46
C LEU A 15 -16.08 -8.74 -43.28
N LYS A 16 -16.54 -7.50 -43.46
CA LYS A 16 -16.38 -6.40 -42.48
C LYS A 16 -16.77 -6.77 -41.05
N VAL A 17 -17.89 -7.46 -40.88
CA VAL A 17 -18.43 -7.78 -39.55
C VAL A 17 -17.51 -8.74 -38.81
N GLN A 18 -17.01 -9.77 -39.49
CA GLN A 18 -16.10 -10.75 -38.90
C GLN A 18 -14.74 -10.12 -38.56
N LEU A 19 -14.21 -9.29 -39.46
CA LEU A 19 -12.95 -8.59 -39.23
C LEU A 19 -13.06 -7.60 -38.06
N LEU A 20 -14.17 -6.87 -37.98
CA LEU A 20 -14.46 -5.95 -36.87
C LEU A 20 -14.56 -6.70 -35.54
N ALA A 21 -15.24 -7.84 -35.49
CA ALA A 21 -15.34 -8.66 -34.28
C ALA A 21 -13.96 -9.08 -33.76
N ILE A 22 -13.06 -9.54 -34.63
CA ILE A 22 -11.68 -9.93 -34.25
C ILE A 22 -10.91 -8.73 -33.72
N VAL A 23 -10.95 -7.60 -34.44
CA VAL A 23 -10.25 -6.37 -34.03
C VAL A 23 -10.76 -5.88 -32.68
N LEU A 24 -12.07 -5.92 -32.44
CA LEU A 24 -12.65 -5.48 -31.18
C LEU A 24 -12.22 -6.37 -30.01
N VAL A 25 -12.23 -7.69 -30.20
CA VAL A 25 -11.77 -8.65 -29.17
C VAL A 25 -10.29 -8.46 -28.88
N MET A 26 -9.46 -8.31 -29.92
CA MET A 26 -8.04 -8.02 -29.75
C MET A 26 -7.80 -6.69 -29.03
N ALA A 27 -8.50 -5.62 -29.43
CA ALA A 27 -8.39 -4.30 -28.82
C ALA A 27 -8.81 -4.32 -27.35
N ALA A 28 -9.89 -5.03 -27.01
CA ALA A 28 -10.33 -5.20 -25.64
C ALA A 28 -9.28 -5.94 -24.81
N GLY A 29 -8.70 -7.03 -25.33
CA GLY A 29 -7.65 -7.78 -24.64
C GLY A 29 -6.38 -6.96 -24.41
N ILE A 30 -5.91 -6.25 -25.44
CA ILE A 30 -4.71 -5.40 -25.34
C ILE A 30 -4.96 -4.23 -24.38
N SER A 31 -6.13 -3.59 -24.46
CA SER A 31 -6.48 -2.49 -23.56
C SER A 31 -6.53 -2.96 -22.11
N PHE A 32 -7.14 -4.13 -21.85
CA PHE A 32 -7.18 -4.71 -20.52
C PHE A 32 -5.78 -5.01 -19.98
N PHE A 33 -4.89 -5.56 -20.82
CA PHE A 33 -3.51 -5.82 -20.44
C PHE A 33 -2.75 -4.53 -20.07
N ILE A 34 -2.87 -3.48 -20.89
CA ILE A 34 -2.24 -2.18 -20.63
C ILE A 34 -2.78 -1.55 -19.34
N ILE A 35 -4.09 -1.58 -19.14
CA ILE A 35 -4.73 -1.04 -17.93
C ILE A 35 -4.23 -1.79 -16.69
N LEU A 36 -4.23 -3.12 -16.71
CA LEU A 36 -3.81 -3.92 -15.56
C LEU A 36 -2.35 -3.61 -15.19
N PHE A 37 -1.47 -3.52 -16.18
CA PHE A 37 -0.06 -3.18 -15.94
C PHE A 37 0.08 -1.75 -15.39
N GLY A 38 -0.66 -0.78 -15.94
CA GLY A 38 -0.67 0.60 -15.45
C GLY A 38 -1.21 0.74 -14.03
N VAL A 39 -2.23 -0.05 -13.65
CA VAL A 39 -2.76 -0.07 -12.29
C VAL A 39 -1.72 -0.61 -11.30
N ILE A 40 -1.03 -1.69 -11.65
CA ILE A 40 0.03 -2.28 -10.81
C ILE A 40 1.14 -1.24 -10.58
N ASP A 41 1.63 -0.60 -11.63
CA ASP A 41 2.69 0.40 -11.54
C ASP A 41 2.27 1.62 -10.68
N SER A 42 1.06 2.13 -10.92
CA SER A 42 0.49 3.24 -10.14
C SER A 42 0.34 2.91 -8.66
N LEU A 43 -0.09 1.69 -8.32
CA LEU A 43 -0.17 1.23 -6.93
C LEU A 43 1.21 1.13 -6.27
N HIS A 44 2.21 0.62 -7.01
CA HIS A 44 3.59 0.54 -6.52
C HIS A 44 4.17 1.93 -6.26
N LEU A 45 4.00 2.86 -7.20
CA LEU A 45 4.45 4.24 -7.07
C LEU A 45 3.77 4.97 -5.91
N THR A 46 2.45 4.78 -5.77
CA THR A 46 1.69 5.39 -4.67
C THR A 46 2.14 4.84 -3.34
N LYS A 47 2.36 3.52 -3.25
CA LYS A 47 2.87 2.86 -2.04
C LYS A 47 4.27 3.37 -1.67
N SER A 48 5.21 3.41 -2.62
CA SER A 48 6.58 3.85 -2.35
C SER A 48 6.61 5.31 -1.91
N THR A 49 5.89 6.18 -2.62
CA THR A 49 5.78 7.61 -2.29
C THR A 49 5.19 7.81 -0.90
N TYR A 50 4.14 7.04 -0.55
CA TYR A 50 3.53 7.09 0.77
C TYR A 50 4.52 6.62 1.86
N TYR A 51 5.19 5.49 1.65
CA TYR A 51 6.16 4.96 2.63
C TYR A 51 7.36 5.87 2.83
N GLU A 52 7.88 6.49 1.77
CA GLU A 52 8.97 7.44 1.87
C GLU A 52 8.53 8.71 2.62
N ARG A 53 7.37 9.27 2.28
CA ARG A 53 6.84 10.48 2.92
C ARG A 53 6.58 10.31 4.41
N TYR A 54 6.10 9.14 4.83
CA TYR A 54 5.82 8.83 6.23
C TYR A 54 6.95 8.06 6.94
N GLN A 55 8.13 7.97 6.30
CA GLN A 55 9.31 7.30 6.83
C GLN A 55 8.98 5.90 7.37
N PHE A 56 8.24 5.13 6.58
CA PHE A 56 7.84 3.77 6.96
C PHE A 56 9.07 2.88 7.12
N ALA A 57 9.14 2.17 8.24
CA ALA A 57 10.31 1.36 8.55
C ALA A 57 10.44 0.18 7.56
N ASN A 58 11.67 -0.10 7.15
CA ASN A 58 11.94 -1.24 6.24
C ASN A 58 11.95 -2.58 6.98
N VAL A 59 12.26 -2.57 8.27
CA VAL A 59 12.41 -3.77 9.11
C VAL A 59 11.68 -3.57 10.43
N PHE A 60 10.97 -4.61 10.87
CA PHE A 60 10.28 -4.66 12.16
C PHE A 60 10.77 -5.87 12.95
N ALA A 61 11.08 -5.67 14.22
CA ALA A 61 11.45 -6.73 15.15
C ALA A 61 10.63 -6.60 16.43
N SER A 62 10.17 -7.74 16.97
CA SER A 62 9.44 -7.80 18.23
C SER A 62 10.26 -8.54 19.26
N LEU A 63 10.47 -7.94 20.43
CA LEU A 63 11.27 -8.49 21.51
C LEU A 63 10.49 -8.43 22.82
N LYS A 64 10.61 -9.48 23.63
CA LYS A 64 10.04 -9.53 24.99
C LYS A 64 11.13 -9.14 26.00
N ARG A 65 10.83 -8.18 26.89
CA ARG A 65 11.76 -7.68 27.93
C ARG A 65 13.06 -7.09 27.36
N ALA A 66 12.96 -6.22 26.35
CA ALA A 66 14.10 -5.48 25.83
C ALA A 66 14.20 -4.10 26.50
N PRO A 67 15.30 -3.78 27.20
CA PRO A 67 15.51 -2.43 27.71
C PRO A 67 15.82 -1.46 26.56
N ASN A 68 15.50 -0.18 26.74
CA ASN A 68 15.79 0.88 25.75
C ASN A 68 17.28 1.00 25.39
N SER A 69 18.19 0.48 26.24
CA SER A 69 19.62 0.42 25.93
C SER A 69 19.96 -0.41 24.69
N VAL A 70 19.09 -1.36 24.29
CA VAL A 70 19.27 -2.16 23.07
C VAL A 70 19.22 -1.27 21.81
N ARG A 71 18.50 -0.14 21.87
CA ARG A 71 18.40 0.83 20.78
C ARG A 71 19.78 1.27 20.28
N TYR A 72 20.66 1.67 21.20
CA TYR A 72 22.00 2.16 20.88
C TYR A 72 22.88 1.10 20.20
N ARG A 73 22.72 -0.17 20.57
CA ARG A 73 23.47 -1.26 19.94
C ARG A 73 23.04 -1.48 18.49
N ILE A 74 21.74 -1.36 18.20
CA ILE A 74 21.23 -1.53 16.84
C ILE A 74 21.59 -0.32 15.98
N GLU A 75 21.53 0.89 16.55
CA GLU A 75 21.93 2.13 15.86
C GLU A 75 23.40 2.12 15.45
N SER A 76 24.28 1.42 16.18
CA SER A 76 25.69 1.26 15.81
C SER A 76 25.96 0.29 14.64
N ILE A 77 24.95 -0.42 14.15
CA ILE A 77 25.12 -1.35 13.03
C ILE A 77 25.23 -0.55 11.73
N GLU A 78 26.26 -0.84 10.94
CA GLU A 78 26.45 -0.21 9.63
C GLU A 78 25.23 -0.45 8.72
N GLY A 79 24.71 0.62 8.13
CA GLY A 79 23.50 0.59 7.29
C GLY A 79 22.19 0.88 8.03
N VAL A 80 22.20 1.00 9.36
CA VAL A 80 21.04 1.46 10.13
C VAL A 80 21.03 3.00 10.16
N SER A 81 20.05 3.61 9.50
CA SER A 81 19.91 5.08 9.44
C SER A 81 19.10 5.64 10.61
N ALA A 82 18.01 4.96 10.98
CA ALA A 82 17.14 5.37 12.08
C ALA A 82 16.55 4.14 12.78
N ILE A 83 16.29 4.28 14.08
CA ILE A 83 15.63 3.27 14.89
C ILE A 83 14.52 3.92 15.71
N GLU A 84 13.38 3.24 15.79
CA GLU A 84 12.27 3.65 16.64
C GLU A 84 11.84 2.50 17.55
N THR A 85 11.71 2.79 18.84
CA THR A 85 11.32 1.80 19.86
C THR A 85 9.90 2.08 20.29
N ARG A 86 9.05 1.05 20.27
CA ARG A 86 7.64 1.19 20.64
C ARG A 86 7.15 -0.04 21.40
N VAL A 87 6.18 0.17 22.27
CA VAL A 87 5.48 -0.89 22.98
C VAL A 87 4.26 -1.27 22.15
N VAL A 88 4.15 -2.55 21.82
CA VAL A 88 3.00 -3.12 21.10
C VAL A 88 2.51 -4.34 21.84
N PHE A 89 1.23 -4.37 22.17
CA PHE A 89 0.61 -5.55 22.77
C PHE A 89 -0.80 -5.77 22.22
N GLY A 90 -1.17 -7.05 22.14
CA GLY A 90 -2.52 -7.45 21.75
C GLY A 90 -3.49 -7.24 22.89
N VAL A 91 -4.70 -6.80 22.57
CA VAL A 91 -5.79 -6.61 23.51
C VAL A 91 -7.07 -7.22 22.96
N THR A 92 -7.95 -7.63 23.86
CA THR A 92 -9.31 -8.02 23.52
C THR A 92 -10.23 -6.92 24.02
N LEU A 93 -10.96 -6.29 23.10
CA LEU A 93 -11.80 -5.13 23.37
C LEU A 93 -13.28 -5.51 23.18
N GLN A 94 -14.11 -5.18 24.16
CA GLN A 94 -15.56 -5.31 24.00
C GLN A 94 -16.08 -4.04 23.31
N MET A 95 -16.57 -4.19 22.08
CA MET A 95 -17.15 -3.08 21.32
C MET A 95 -18.68 -3.10 21.46
N PRO A 96 -19.36 -1.95 21.62
CA PRO A 96 -20.82 -1.91 21.80
C PRO A 96 -21.62 -2.59 20.69
N ASN A 97 -21.09 -2.61 19.46
CA ASN A 97 -21.77 -3.12 18.27
C ASN A 97 -21.24 -4.49 17.82
N MET A 98 -20.50 -5.22 18.66
CA MET A 98 -20.00 -6.56 18.35
C MET A 98 -20.42 -7.57 19.40
N ASN A 99 -21.08 -8.65 18.96
CA ASN A 99 -21.44 -9.77 19.84
C ASN A 99 -20.20 -10.53 20.36
N GLU A 100 -19.17 -10.65 19.52
CA GLU A 100 -17.91 -11.27 19.89
C GLU A 100 -16.84 -10.20 20.22
N PRO A 101 -15.98 -10.43 21.23
CA PRO A 101 -14.92 -9.50 21.56
C PRO A 101 -13.97 -9.29 20.38
N ALA A 102 -13.64 -8.03 20.09
CA ALA A 102 -12.72 -7.68 19.02
C ALA A 102 -11.27 -7.92 19.47
N SER A 103 -10.45 -8.52 18.59
CA SER A 103 -9.01 -8.55 18.79
C SER A 103 -8.38 -7.26 18.24
N GLY A 104 -7.60 -6.58 19.06
CA GLY A 104 -6.94 -5.32 18.74
C GLY A 104 -5.46 -5.34 19.11
N LYS A 105 -4.77 -4.25 18.74
CA LYS A 105 -3.40 -3.98 19.17
C LYS A 105 -3.32 -2.57 19.70
N ILE A 106 -2.71 -2.41 20.87
CA ILE A 106 -2.32 -1.09 21.38
C ILE A 106 -0.87 -0.85 20.98
N ILE A 107 -0.62 0.31 20.40
CA ILE A 107 0.69 0.75 19.93
C ILE A 107 0.99 2.08 20.61
N SER A 108 2.11 2.16 21.33
CA SER A 108 2.55 3.43 21.91
C SER A 108 2.87 4.44 20.82
N TYR A 109 2.49 5.70 21.05
CA TYR A 109 2.77 6.82 20.16
C TYR A 109 3.62 7.87 20.88
N ASP A 110 4.53 8.49 20.14
CA ASP A 110 5.35 9.62 20.57
C ASP A 110 5.34 10.67 19.44
N GLU A 111 5.25 11.95 19.81
CA GLU A 111 5.26 13.07 18.86
C GLU A 111 6.61 13.18 18.13
N ASN A 112 7.70 12.79 18.79
CA ASN A 112 9.05 12.89 18.25
C ASN A 112 9.52 11.62 17.51
N GLN A 113 8.60 10.74 17.11
CA GLN A 113 8.97 9.52 16.40
C GLN A 113 9.63 9.85 15.04
N LEU A 114 10.69 9.11 14.71
CA LEU A 114 11.43 9.31 13.46
C LEU A 114 10.93 8.40 12.32
N LEU A 115 10.18 7.35 12.66
CA LEU A 115 9.75 6.31 11.73
C LEU A 115 8.27 5.97 11.92
N ASN A 116 7.61 5.64 10.80
CA ASN A 116 6.19 5.30 10.72
C ASN A 116 5.30 6.47 11.20
N ASN A 117 5.55 7.66 10.64
CA ASN A 117 4.76 8.84 10.91
C ASN A 117 3.29 8.58 10.56
N LEU A 118 2.39 9.01 11.44
CA LEU A 118 0.96 8.82 11.25
C LEU A 118 0.39 9.98 10.43
N TYR A 119 -0.62 9.68 9.61
CA TYR A 119 -1.46 10.69 9.00
C TYR A 119 -2.75 10.80 9.79
N LEU A 120 -3.01 11.96 10.38
CA LEU A 120 -4.25 12.22 11.08
C LEU A 120 -5.38 12.43 10.07
N HIS A 121 -6.24 11.41 9.92
CA HIS A 121 -7.37 11.48 8.99
C HIS A 121 -8.54 12.32 9.53
N ALA A 122 -8.80 12.20 10.84
CA ALA A 122 -9.88 12.91 11.52
C ALA A 122 -9.57 13.05 13.02
N GLY A 123 -10.17 14.04 13.67
CA GLY A 123 -9.99 14.29 15.10
C GLY A 123 -8.77 15.16 15.40
N ARG A 124 -8.01 14.78 16.42
CA ARG A 124 -6.84 15.52 16.92
C ARG A 124 -5.74 14.57 17.37
N TRP A 125 -4.52 15.10 17.52
CA TRP A 125 -3.41 14.39 18.14
C TRP A 125 -3.64 14.15 19.63
N LEU A 126 -2.93 13.15 20.17
CA LEU A 126 -2.89 12.85 21.60
C LEU A 126 -2.10 13.95 22.31
N PHE A 127 -2.63 14.51 23.40
CA PHE A 127 -1.87 15.44 24.22
C PHE A 127 -1.18 14.72 25.38
N PRO A 128 0.03 15.15 25.78
CA PRO A 128 0.68 14.60 26.96
C PRO A 128 -0.17 14.80 28.22
N LYS A 129 -0.36 13.72 29.01
CA LYS A 129 -1.03 13.75 30.32
C LYS A 129 -2.50 14.18 30.31
N GLU A 130 -3.30 13.70 29.36
CA GLU A 130 -4.76 13.83 29.45
C GLU A 130 -5.32 12.90 30.54
N GLU A 131 -5.97 13.48 31.55
CA GLU A 131 -6.59 12.73 32.66
C GLU A 131 -7.85 11.95 32.25
N GLU A 132 -8.41 12.23 31.07
CA GLU A 132 -9.57 11.55 30.48
C GLU A 132 -9.26 10.90 29.11
N ALA A 133 -8.03 10.43 28.90
CA ALA A 133 -7.71 9.62 27.73
C ALA A 133 -8.35 8.23 27.86
N VAL A 134 -9.50 8.04 27.22
CA VAL A 134 -10.23 6.76 27.09
C VAL A 134 -9.70 5.96 25.91
#